data_AF-A0AAD5LP12-F1
#
_entry.id   AF-A0AAD5LP12-F1
#
_cell.length_a   1.000
_cell.length_b   1.000
_cell.length_c   1.000
_cell.angle_alpha   90.00
_cell.angle_beta   90.00
_cell.angle_gamma   90.00
#
_symmetry.space_group_name_H-M   'P 1'
#
loop_
_entity.id
_entity.type
_entity.pdbx_description
1 polymer ?
#
loop_
_entity_poly.entity_id
_entity_poly.type
_entity_poly.pdbx_seq_one_letter_code
_entity_poly.pdbx_strand_id
1 'polypeptide(L)'
;MAPSISIARVAQSVAPERATLPRGRCSECEAEDQPLDGILSEYFRLQVCLTCKQDRNLRYGWYELISKSKAKEDYALPESFFHGLPFYPKTNPRHESFAPLKLYLKRTMMDEALRLYGDDANLQRTKETRKRKAYDRAAQRTRKLLKQTKAQLASGDMAQPQAQAGTSSSGLDSKPLVPLVVDQDHQHQFATEHYDEEANSWVKQCSCGMRVHFEKW
;
A
#
# COMPACT_ATOMS: atom_id res chain seq x y z
N MET A 1 17.25 -21.07 -70.31
CA MET A 1 17.53 -19.78 -69.63
C MET A 1 16.19 -19.18 -69.27
N ALA A 2 15.73 -19.34 -68.02
CA ALA A 2 14.46 -18.80 -67.54
C ALA A 2 14.73 -17.53 -66.70
N PRO A 3 13.95 -16.44 -66.85
CA PRO A 3 14.21 -15.22 -66.11
C PRO A 3 13.59 -15.29 -64.71
N SER A 4 14.41 -15.00 -63.71
CA SER A 4 14.03 -14.83 -62.31
C SER A 4 13.28 -13.50 -62.13
N ILE A 5 12.00 -13.57 -61.77
CA ILE A 5 11.21 -12.40 -61.38
C ILE A 5 11.27 -12.28 -59.85
N SER A 6 12.16 -11.43 -59.34
CA SER A 6 12.21 -11.05 -57.93
C SER A 6 11.06 -10.09 -57.62
N ILE A 7 10.02 -10.58 -56.95
CA ILE A 7 8.95 -9.74 -56.40
C ILE A 7 9.44 -9.17 -55.08
N ALA A 8 9.83 -7.89 -55.08
CA ALA A 8 10.13 -7.14 -53.87
C ALA A 8 8.84 -6.97 -53.04
N ARG A 9 8.80 -7.60 -51.86
CA ARG A 9 7.76 -7.38 -50.85
C ARG A 9 7.95 -5.99 -50.24
N VAL A 10 7.11 -5.05 -50.63
CA VAL A 10 6.94 -3.77 -49.93
C VAL A 10 6.34 -4.06 -48.56
N ALA A 11 7.16 -3.94 -47.51
CA ALA A 11 6.71 -3.98 -46.13
C ALA A 11 5.92 -2.69 -45.86
N GLN A 12 4.59 -2.80 -45.86
CA GLN A 12 3.72 -1.71 -45.41
C GLN A 12 3.81 -1.63 -43.89
N SER A 13 4.40 -0.54 -43.40
CA SER A 13 4.42 -0.16 -41.99
C SER A 13 3.02 0.26 -41.57
N VAL A 14 2.30 -0.63 -40.89
CA VAL A 14 1.01 -0.32 -40.26
C VAL A 14 1.29 0.61 -39.07
N ALA A 15 0.96 1.89 -39.23
CA ALA A 15 0.95 2.85 -38.12
C ALA A 15 -0.05 2.37 -37.04
N PRO A 16 0.24 2.56 -35.74
CA PRO A 16 -0.67 2.12 -34.69
C PRO A 16 -2.00 2.87 -34.83
N GLU A 17 -3.05 2.10 -35.12
CA GLU A 17 -4.43 2.55 -35.23
C GLU A 17 -4.79 3.35 -33.97
N ARG A 18 -4.97 4.67 -34.13
CA ARG A 18 -5.41 5.55 -33.03
C ARG A 18 -6.75 5.03 -32.54
N ALA A 19 -6.77 4.45 -31.35
CA ALA A 19 -7.97 3.93 -30.70
C ALA A 19 -9.08 4.98 -30.80
N THR A 20 -10.08 4.70 -31.64
CA THR A 20 -11.19 5.61 -31.88
C THR A 20 -12.08 5.56 -30.64
N LEU A 21 -12.16 6.67 -29.90
CA LEU A 21 -12.99 6.72 -28.70
C LEU A 21 -14.47 6.52 -29.07
N PRO A 22 -15.25 5.80 -28.25
CA PRO A 22 -16.68 5.63 -28.49
C PRO A 22 -17.36 6.99 -28.50
N ARG A 23 -18.26 7.22 -29.46
CA ARG A 23 -19.04 8.45 -29.58
C ARG A 23 -20.50 8.20 -29.24
N GLY A 24 -21.15 9.16 -28.61
CA GLY A 24 -22.57 9.07 -28.29
C GLY A 24 -23.07 10.24 -27.47
N ARG A 25 -24.28 10.09 -26.92
CA ARG A 25 -24.92 11.07 -26.06
C ARG A 25 -24.33 11.02 -24.64
N CYS A 26 -23.94 12.17 -24.11
CA CYS A 26 -23.45 12.28 -22.73
C CYS A 26 -24.61 12.40 -21.73
N SER A 27 -24.56 11.67 -20.61
CA SER A 27 -25.59 11.73 -19.56
C SER A 27 -25.55 12.99 -18.70
N GLU A 28 -24.47 13.78 -18.75
CA GLU A 28 -24.26 14.95 -17.90
C GLU A 28 -24.60 16.27 -18.59
N CYS A 29 -24.24 16.40 -19.87
CA CYS A 29 -24.50 17.60 -20.67
C CYS A 29 -25.54 17.38 -21.78
N GLU A 30 -26.05 16.15 -21.94
CA GLU A 30 -27.04 15.74 -22.94
C GLU A 30 -26.64 15.97 -24.40
N ALA A 31 -25.43 16.48 -24.65
CA ALA A 31 -24.89 16.70 -25.98
C ALA A 31 -24.68 15.38 -26.72
N GLU A 32 -25.03 15.38 -28.02
CA GLU A 32 -24.87 14.27 -28.94
C GLU A 32 -23.46 14.24 -29.56
N ASP A 33 -23.09 13.08 -30.11
CA ASP A 33 -21.83 12.82 -30.83
C ASP A 33 -20.53 13.21 -30.11
N GLN A 34 -20.56 13.21 -28.77
CA GLN A 34 -19.40 13.52 -27.95
C GLN A 34 -18.46 12.32 -27.78
N PRO A 35 -17.14 12.53 -27.68
CA PRO A 35 -16.20 11.47 -27.32
C PRO A 35 -16.43 11.04 -25.86
N LEU A 36 -16.86 9.80 -25.67
CA LEU A 36 -17.15 9.19 -24.38
C LEU A 36 -15.91 8.50 -23.80
N ASP A 37 -15.89 8.38 -22.48
CA ASP A 37 -14.87 7.57 -21.81
C ASP A 37 -15.15 6.08 -21.97
N GLY A 38 -14.22 5.36 -22.61
CA GLY A 38 -14.36 3.93 -22.85
C GLY A 38 -14.46 3.10 -21.57
N ILE A 39 -13.70 3.44 -20.53
CA ILE A 39 -13.69 2.68 -19.26
C ILE A 39 -15.03 2.85 -18.55
N LEU A 40 -15.55 4.07 -18.45
CA LEU A 40 -16.84 4.35 -17.83
C LEU A 40 -17.99 3.69 -18.59
N SER A 41 -17.95 3.72 -19.92
CA SER A 41 -18.98 3.11 -20.78
C SER A 41 -18.97 1.58 -20.70
N GLU A 42 -17.79 0.96 -20.78
CA GLU A 42 -17.64 -0.50 -20.83
C GLU A 42 -17.89 -1.15 -19.48
N TYR A 43 -17.21 -0.69 -18.43
CA TYR A 43 -17.20 -1.35 -17.11
C TYR A 43 -18.32 -0.88 -16.19
N PHE A 44 -18.72 0.39 -16.30
CA PHE A 44 -19.69 1.01 -15.41
C PHE A 44 -21.01 1.35 -16.09
N ARG A 45 -21.14 1.12 -17.41
CA ARG A 45 -22.32 1.46 -18.22
C ARG A 45 -22.71 2.94 -18.12
N LEU A 46 -21.73 3.82 -17.92
CA LEU A 46 -21.91 5.27 -17.80
C LEU A 46 -21.41 5.97 -19.06
N GLN A 47 -22.33 6.61 -19.78
CA GLN A 47 -22.03 7.39 -20.97
C GLN A 47 -21.69 8.83 -20.60
N VAL A 48 -20.41 9.09 -20.29
CA VAL A 48 -19.93 10.43 -19.90
C VAL A 48 -18.86 10.88 -20.87
N CYS A 49 -19.00 12.08 -21.42
CA CYS A 49 -17.98 12.66 -22.29
C CYS A 49 -16.72 13.02 -21.51
N LEU A 50 -15.58 13.09 -22.21
CA LEU A 50 -14.30 13.40 -21.58
C LEU A 50 -14.29 14.76 -20.86
N THR A 51 -14.97 15.77 -21.41
CA THR A 51 -15.08 17.10 -20.81
C THR A 51 -15.83 17.06 -19.48
N CYS A 52 -17.04 16.49 -19.47
CA CYS A 52 -17.82 16.36 -18.23
C CYS A 52 -17.12 15.48 -17.19
N LYS A 53 -16.43 14.42 -17.63
CA LYS A 53 -15.61 13.61 -16.73
C LYS A 53 -14.54 14.46 -16.04
N GLN A 54 -13.81 15.28 -16.79
CA GLN A 54 -12.78 16.17 -16.24
C GLN A 54 -13.40 17.20 -15.28
N ASP A 55 -14.42 17.94 -15.72
CA ASP A 55 -15.05 18.99 -14.90
C ASP A 55 -15.57 18.45 -13.56
N ARG A 56 -16.28 17.32 -13.60
CA ARG A 56 -16.84 16.68 -12.41
C ARG A 56 -15.75 16.07 -11.53
N ASN A 57 -14.65 15.60 -12.11
CA ASN A 57 -13.50 15.15 -11.35
C ASN A 57 -12.79 16.30 -10.63
N LEU A 58 -12.61 17.45 -11.28
CA LEU A 58 -12.01 18.62 -10.63
C LEU A 58 -12.87 19.14 -9.48
N ARG A 59 -14.21 19.13 -9.61
CA ARG A 59 -15.11 19.65 -8.57
C ARG A 59 -15.34 18.67 -7.42
N TYR A 60 -15.58 17.40 -7.73
CA TYR A 60 -16.08 16.42 -6.74
C TYR A 60 -15.32 15.08 -6.76
N GLY A 61 -14.54 14.82 -7.80
CA GLY A 61 -13.86 13.52 -7.99
C GLY A 61 -14.82 12.35 -8.24
N TRP A 62 -16.04 12.58 -8.72
CA TRP A 62 -17.05 11.51 -8.86
C TRP A 62 -16.64 10.37 -9.80
N TYR A 63 -15.93 10.70 -10.88
CA TYR A 63 -15.49 9.74 -11.89
C TYR A 63 -14.06 9.24 -11.67
N GLU A 64 -13.51 9.48 -10.48
CA GLU A 64 -12.24 8.92 -10.05
C GLU A 64 -12.42 7.43 -9.74
N LEU A 65 -11.47 6.62 -10.19
CA LEU A 65 -11.44 5.19 -9.90
C LEU A 65 -10.53 4.95 -8.69
N ILE A 66 -11.09 4.36 -7.63
CA ILE A 66 -10.38 4.10 -6.38
C ILE A 66 -10.26 2.60 -6.08
N SER A 67 -9.18 2.20 -5.43
CA SER A 67 -8.98 0.80 -5.05
C SER A 67 -9.95 0.36 -3.96
N LYS A 68 -10.21 -0.96 -3.89
CA LYS A 68 -11.01 -1.56 -2.81
C LYS A 68 -10.58 -1.11 -1.41
N SER A 69 -9.26 -1.14 -1.16
CA SER A 69 -8.69 -0.77 0.14
C SER A 69 -8.96 0.69 0.47
N LYS A 70 -8.79 1.59 -0.50
CA LYS A 70 -9.06 3.03 -0.35
C LYS A 70 -10.55 3.29 -0.13
N ALA A 71 -11.43 2.61 -0.86
CA ALA A 71 -12.87 2.72 -0.67
C ALA A 71 -13.32 2.30 0.74
N LYS A 72 -12.77 1.19 1.27
CA LYS A 72 -13.06 0.71 2.63
C LYS A 72 -12.60 1.69 3.71
N GLU A 73 -11.47 2.34 3.51
CA GLU A 73 -10.92 3.30 4.46
C GLU A 73 -11.66 4.64 4.41
N ASP A 74 -11.84 5.20 3.21
CA ASP A 74 -12.41 6.52 3.01
C ASP A 74 -13.91 6.55 3.37
N TYR A 75 -14.66 5.51 2.95
CA TYR A 75 -16.12 5.45 3.07
C TYR A 75 -16.62 4.46 4.13
N ALA A 76 -15.73 3.82 4.89
CA ALA A 76 -16.08 2.84 5.93
C ALA A 76 -17.00 1.70 5.46
N LEU A 77 -17.03 1.38 4.16
CA LEU A 77 -17.97 0.40 3.61
C LEU A 77 -17.66 -1.04 4.08
N PRO A 78 -18.70 -1.87 4.31
CA PRO A 78 -18.53 -3.27 4.67
C PRO A 78 -17.99 -4.08 3.49
N GLU A 79 -17.31 -5.20 3.78
CA GLU A 79 -16.76 -6.08 2.74
C GLU A 79 -17.84 -6.64 1.81
N SER A 80 -19.03 -6.93 2.37
CA SER A 80 -20.20 -7.47 1.66
C SER A 80 -20.65 -6.60 0.49
N PHE A 81 -20.47 -5.28 0.59
CA PHE A 81 -20.89 -4.35 -0.46
C PHE A 81 -20.09 -4.51 -1.77
N PHE A 82 -18.84 -4.97 -1.68
CA PHE A 82 -17.98 -5.12 -2.86
C PHE A 82 -18.28 -6.39 -3.68
N HIS A 83 -19.21 -7.24 -3.22
CA HIS A 83 -19.62 -8.43 -3.94
C HIS A 83 -20.66 -8.08 -5.00
N GLY A 84 -20.40 -8.45 -6.26
CA GLY A 84 -21.31 -8.18 -7.39
C GLY A 84 -21.27 -6.76 -7.94
N LEU A 85 -20.41 -5.88 -7.41
CA LEU A 85 -20.29 -4.50 -7.88
C LEU A 85 -19.37 -4.42 -9.12
N PRO A 86 -19.71 -3.60 -10.14
CA PRO A 86 -18.83 -3.39 -11.29
C PRO A 86 -17.47 -2.81 -10.86
N PHE A 87 -16.40 -3.32 -11.48
CA PHE A 87 -15.04 -2.87 -11.23
C PHE A 87 -14.21 -2.89 -12.53
N TYR A 88 -13.22 -2.01 -12.59
CA TYR A 88 -12.19 -2.01 -13.62
C TYR A 88 -10.95 -2.74 -13.10
N PRO A 89 -10.53 -3.87 -13.71
CA PRO A 89 -9.33 -4.59 -13.32
C PRO A 89 -8.08 -3.92 -13.90
N LYS A 90 -7.03 -3.78 -13.07
CA LYS A 90 -5.69 -3.33 -13.50
C LYS A 90 -4.63 -4.28 -12.96
N THR A 91 -3.49 -4.39 -13.65
CA THR A 91 -2.32 -5.08 -13.10
C THR A 91 -1.91 -4.46 -11.77
N ASN A 92 -1.48 -5.30 -10.82
CA ASN A 92 -1.11 -4.82 -9.50
C ASN A 92 0.23 -4.07 -9.59
N PRO A 93 0.30 -2.79 -9.20
CA PRO A 93 1.50 -1.97 -9.37
C PRO A 93 2.67 -2.42 -8.48
N ARG A 94 2.41 -3.23 -7.45
CA ARG A 94 3.48 -3.77 -6.60
C ARG A 94 4.19 -4.94 -7.27
N HIS A 95 3.44 -5.84 -7.89
CA HIS A 95 3.97 -7.01 -8.55
C HIS A 95 2.92 -7.64 -9.47
N GLU A 96 3.29 -8.00 -10.69
CA GLU A 96 2.36 -8.53 -11.70
C GLU A 96 1.74 -9.88 -11.32
N SER A 97 2.47 -10.72 -10.57
CA SER A 97 1.96 -12.04 -10.14
C SER A 97 0.91 -11.95 -9.03
N PHE A 98 0.73 -10.77 -8.42
CA PHE A 98 -0.30 -10.58 -7.41
C PHE A 98 -1.68 -10.45 -8.06
N ALA A 99 -2.70 -10.73 -7.26
CA ALA A 99 -4.08 -10.58 -7.70
C ALA A 99 -4.31 -9.18 -8.33
N PRO A 100 -5.00 -9.10 -9.48
CA PRO A 100 -5.28 -7.83 -10.15
C PRO A 100 -5.97 -6.83 -9.22
N LEU A 101 -5.59 -5.56 -9.36
CA LEU A 101 -6.18 -4.45 -8.63
C LEU A 101 -7.60 -4.22 -9.12
N LYS A 102 -8.57 -4.27 -8.21
CA LYS A 102 -9.96 -3.91 -8.49
C LYS A 102 -10.17 -2.43 -8.19
N LEU A 103 -10.54 -1.68 -9.23
CA LEU A 103 -10.83 -0.25 -9.17
C LEU A 103 -12.34 -0.03 -9.26
N TYR A 104 -12.89 0.73 -8.33
CA TYR A 104 -14.31 1.03 -8.20
C TYR A 104 -14.56 2.52 -8.45
N LEU A 105 -15.75 2.84 -8.94
CA LEU A 105 -16.17 4.22 -9.17
C LEU A 105 -16.43 4.94 -7.85
N LYS A 106 -15.77 6.07 -7.64
CA LYS A 106 -15.91 6.86 -6.41
C LYS A 106 -17.34 7.34 -6.16
N ARG A 107 -18.06 7.80 -7.19
CA ARG A 107 -19.49 8.16 -7.12
C ARG A 107 -20.32 7.07 -6.44
N THR A 108 -20.19 5.83 -6.88
CA THR A 108 -20.93 4.70 -6.30
C THR A 108 -20.60 4.47 -4.82
N MET A 109 -19.34 4.70 -4.41
CA MET A 109 -18.94 4.59 -3.01
C MET A 109 -19.54 5.70 -2.16
N MET A 110 -19.57 6.93 -2.69
CA MET A 110 -20.16 8.10 -2.03
C MET A 110 -21.66 7.91 -1.81
N ASP A 111 -22.37 7.48 -2.86
CA ASP A 111 -23.82 7.26 -2.80
C ASP A 111 -24.18 6.18 -1.78
N GLU A 112 -23.42 5.08 -1.74
CA GLU A 112 -23.65 4.02 -0.75
C GLU A 112 -23.29 4.47 0.67
N ALA A 113 -22.21 5.22 0.86
CA ALA A 113 -21.85 5.75 2.16
C ALA A 113 -22.93 6.69 2.70
N LEU A 114 -23.47 7.55 1.83
CA LEU A 114 -24.59 8.42 2.17
C LEU A 114 -25.84 7.61 2.52
N ARG A 115 -26.11 6.53 1.77
CA ARG A 115 -27.24 5.62 2.06
C ARG A 115 -27.11 4.91 3.41
N LEU A 116 -25.89 4.50 3.79
CA LEU A 116 -25.63 3.75 5.03
C LEU A 116 -25.54 4.64 6.27
N TYR A 117 -24.95 5.82 6.14
CA TYR A 117 -24.64 6.70 7.27
C TYR A 117 -25.52 7.95 7.34
N GLY A 118 -26.23 8.28 6.27
CA GLY A 118 -27.13 9.43 6.16
C GLY A 118 -26.40 10.76 5.93
N ASP A 119 -25.36 11.03 6.72
CA ASP A 119 -24.56 12.25 6.65
C ASP A 119 -23.05 11.96 6.77
N ASP A 120 -22.22 12.95 6.40
CA ASP A 120 -20.77 12.83 6.54
C ASP A 120 -20.34 12.76 8.01
N ALA A 121 -21.08 13.41 8.91
CA ALA A 121 -20.77 13.42 10.34
C ALA A 121 -20.82 12.00 10.96
N ASN A 122 -21.84 11.21 10.63
CA ASN A 122 -21.94 9.81 11.07
C ASN A 122 -20.88 8.92 10.44
N LEU A 123 -20.52 9.18 9.17
CA LEU A 123 -19.40 8.51 8.52
C LEU A 123 -18.09 8.76 9.28
N GLN A 124 -17.77 10.03 9.59
CA GLN A 124 -16.56 10.36 10.35
C GLN A 124 -16.57 9.75 11.75
N ARG A 125 -17.70 9.82 12.47
CA ARG A 125 -17.85 9.19 13.80
C ARG A 125 -17.64 7.68 13.75
N THR A 126 -18.14 7.03 12.69
CA THR A 126 -17.94 5.59 12.47
C THR A 126 -16.48 5.26 12.19
N LYS A 127 -15.81 6.06 11.35
CA LYS A 127 -14.37 5.91 11.07
C LYS A 127 -13.54 6.05 12.33
N GLU A 128 -13.79 7.08 13.13
CA GLU A 128 -13.08 7.29 14.39
C GLU A 128 -13.32 6.16 15.39
N THR A 129 -14.57 5.69 15.50
CA THR A 129 -14.92 4.54 16.35
C THR A 129 -14.17 3.28 15.92
N ARG A 130 -14.05 3.01 14.61
CA ARG A 130 -13.28 1.87 14.09
C ARG A 130 -11.78 2.02 14.38
N LYS A 131 -11.22 3.22 14.20
CA LYS A 131 -9.81 3.53 14.52
C LYS A 131 -9.52 3.30 16.00
N ARG A 132 -10.37 3.82 16.90
CA ARG A 132 -10.24 3.62 18.34
C ARG A 132 -10.27 2.15 18.73
N LYS A 133 -11.27 1.40 18.22
CA LYS A 133 -11.36 -0.06 18.47
C LYS A 133 -10.13 -0.82 17.94
N ALA A 134 -9.59 -0.44 16.79
CA ALA A 134 -8.39 -1.05 16.24
C ALA A 134 -7.15 -0.78 17.12
N TYR A 135 -7.01 0.46 17.60
CA TYR A 135 -5.97 0.86 18.53
C TYR A 135 -6.08 0.09 19.85
N ASP A 136 -7.27 0.02 20.46
CA ASP A 136 -7.49 -0.69 21.72
C ASP A 136 -7.12 -2.17 21.61
N ARG A 137 -7.52 -2.82 20.50
CA ARG A 137 -7.15 -4.21 20.23
C ARG A 137 -5.64 -4.39 20.06
N ALA A 138 -4.97 -3.46 19.39
CA ALA A 138 -3.52 -3.48 19.26
C ALA A 138 -2.83 -3.33 20.62
N ALA A 139 -3.25 -2.34 21.41
CA ALA A 139 -2.72 -2.11 22.76
C ALA A 139 -2.95 -3.33 23.68
N GLN A 140 -4.11 -3.97 23.60
CA GLN A 140 -4.40 -5.21 24.35
C GLN A 140 -3.47 -6.35 23.93
N ARG A 141 -3.21 -6.54 22.63
CA ARG A 141 -2.25 -7.56 22.14
C ARG A 141 -0.85 -7.29 22.67
N THR A 142 -0.38 -6.04 22.60
CA THR A 142 0.94 -5.65 23.13
C THR A 142 1.02 -5.88 24.64
N ARG A 143 0.00 -5.50 25.40
CA ARG A 143 -0.06 -5.75 26.85
C ARG A 143 -0.01 -7.23 27.18
N LYS A 144 -0.71 -8.08 26.42
CA LYS A 144 -0.68 -9.54 26.59
C LYS A 144 0.72 -10.10 26.30
N LEU A 145 1.34 -9.68 25.20
CA LEU A 145 2.70 -10.09 24.84
C LEU A 145 3.70 -9.72 25.94
N LEU A 146 3.69 -8.46 26.40
CA LEU A 146 4.60 -8.00 27.45
C LEU A 146 4.41 -8.76 28.77
N LYS A 147 3.17 -9.11 29.14
CA LYS A 147 2.91 -9.94 30.32
C LYS A 147 3.49 -11.35 30.15
N GLN A 148 3.32 -11.96 28.98
CA GLN A 148 3.89 -13.29 28.68
C GLN A 148 5.41 -13.27 28.71
N THR A 149 6.04 -12.29 28.05
CA THR A 149 7.51 -12.15 28.04
C THR A 149 8.06 -11.90 29.46
N LYS A 150 7.41 -11.05 30.26
CA LYS A 150 7.83 -10.84 31.66
C LYS A 150 7.70 -12.11 32.50
N ALA A 151 6.63 -12.89 32.31
CA ALA A 151 6.45 -14.16 33.00
C ALA A 151 7.53 -15.18 32.62
N GLN A 152 7.90 -15.27 31.33
CA GLN A 152 8.98 -16.14 30.85
C GLN A 152 10.35 -15.75 31.41
N LEU A 153 10.64 -14.45 31.47
CA LEU A 153 11.89 -13.95 32.09
C LEU A 153 11.92 -14.21 33.61
N ALA A 154 10.77 -14.14 34.28
CA ALA A 154 10.68 -14.37 35.73
C ALA A 154 10.72 -15.86 36.11
N SER A 155 10.25 -16.76 35.24
CA SER A 155 10.27 -18.20 35.50
C SER A 155 11.63 -18.84 35.30
N GLY A 156 12.67 -18.10 34.89
CA GLY A 156 14.03 -18.61 34.73
C GLY A 156 14.22 -19.64 33.60
N ASP A 157 13.12 -20.09 32.99
CA ASP A 157 13.12 -20.95 31.82
C ASP A 157 13.55 -20.14 30.59
N MET A 158 14.86 -20.10 30.36
CA MET A 158 15.43 -19.92 29.03
C MET A 158 15.07 -21.15 28.17
N ALA A 159 13.78 -21.32 27.88
CA ALA A 159 13.33 -22.24 26.86
C ALA A 159 13.83 -21.68 25.52
N GLN A 160 14.96 -22.22 25.05
CA GLN A 160 15.32 -22.17 23.63
C GLN A 160 14.05 -22.47 22.82
N PRO A 161 13.70 -21.68 21.80
CA PRO A 161 12.57 -21.99 20.94
C PRO A 161 12.86 -23.33 20.26
N GLN A 162 12.33 -24.42 20.81
CA GLN A 162 12.33 -25.70 20.13
C GLN A 162 11.43 -25.56 18.91
N ALA A 163 12.05 -25.58 17.74
CA ALA A 163 11.38 -25.73 16.47
C ALA A 163 10.57 -27.03 16.49
N GLN A 164 9.29 -26.94 16.84
CA GLN A 164 8.36 -28.01 16.56
C GLN A 164 8.16 -28.06 15.06
N ALA A 165 8.78 -29.06 14.44
CA ALA A 165 8.56 -29.47 13.07
C ALA A 165 7.11 -29.92 12.89
N GLY A 166 6.21 -28.96 12.68
CA GLY A 166 4.87 -29.17 12.16
C GLY A 166 4.87 -28.80 10.69
N THR A 167 4.87 -29.82 9.83
CA THR A 167 4.76 -29.69 8.37
C THR A 167 3.51 -28.92 7.97
N SER A 168 3.67 -27.66 7.56
CA SER A 168 2.83 -27.03 6.54
C SER A 168 3.50 -25.75 6.02
N SER A 169 3.86 -25.84 4.74
CA SER A 169 4.30 -24.80 3.81
C SER A 169 3.86 -23.36 4.10
N SER A 170 4.83 -22.44 4.23
CA SER A 170 5.02 -21.28 3.33
C SER A 170 6.19 -20.43 3.87
N GLY A 171 7.21 -20.24 3.04
CA GLY A 171 8.44 -19.55 3.42
C GLY A 171 8.21 -18.08 3.73
N LEU A 172 8.64 -17.68 4.92
CA LEU A 172 9.03 -16.32 5.25
C LEU A 172 10.32 -16.43 6.06
N ASP A 173 11.37 -15.81 5.54
CA ASP A 173 12.71 -15.81 6.12
C ASP A 173 12.68 -15.36 7.58
N SER A 174 13.05 -16.27 8.48
CA SER A 174 13.29 -16.01 9.89
C SER A 174 14.52 -15.12 10.01
N LYS A 175 14.32 -13.81 9.94
CA LYS A 175 15.36 -12.84 10.27
C LYS A 175 15.82 -13.12 11.72
N PRO A 176 17.11 -13.36 11.99
CA PRO A 176 17.56 -13.69 13.33
C PRO A 176 17.19 -12.55 14.27
N LEU A 177 16.51 -12.91 15.37
CA LEU A 177 16.27 -12.02 16.49
C LEU A 177 17.62 -11.49 16.95
N VAL A 178 17.86 -10.21 16.68
CA VAL A 178 18.99 -9.48 17.24
C VAL A 178 18.85 -9.61 18.76
N PRO A 179 19.87 -10.11 19.48
CA PRO A 179 19.84 -10.13 20.93
C PRO A 179 19.53 -8.72 21.40
N LEU A 180 18.52 -8.58 22.27
CA LEU A 180 18.25 -7.32 22.93
C LEU A 180 19.46 -7.05 23.83
N VAL A 181 20.46 -6.34 23.30
CA VAL A 181 21.51 -5.77 24.13
C VAL A 181 20.77 -4.85 25.08
N VAL A 182 20.77 -5.20 26.36
CA VAL A 182 20.28 -4.33 27.41
C VAL A 182 21.27 -3.18 27.44
N ASP A 183 21.03 -2.17 26.61
CA ASP A 183 21.70 -0.89 26.71
C ASP A 183 21.35 -0.38 28.11
N GLN A 184 22.30 -0.51 29.03
CA GLN A 184 22.22 0.17 30.30
C GLN A 184 22.31 1.66 29.95
N ASP A 185 21.16 2.31 29.78
CA ASP A 185 21.06 3.75 29.58
C ASP A 185 21.70 4.43 30.81
N HIS A 186 22.98 4.76 30.70
CA HIS A 186 23.74 5.54 31.66
C HIS A 186 24.43 6.67 30.91
N GLN A 187 24.68 7.76 31.60
CA GLN A 187 25.41 8.88 31.03
C GLN A 187 26.89 8.48 30.90
N HIS A 188 27.40 8.42 29.68
CA HIS A 188 28.79 8.07 29.44
C HIS A 188 29.73 9.11 30.05
N GLN A 189 30.43 8.72 31.11
CA GLN A 189 31.56 9.46 31.64
C GLN A 189 32.85 8.84 31.08
N PHE A 190 33.61 9.65 30.33
CA PHE A 190 34.89 9.26 29.75
C PHE A 190 36.01 9.82 30.62
N ALA A 191 36.76 8.95 31.30
CA ALA A 191 37.76 9.37 32.29
C ALA A 191 39.20 9.38 31.75
N THR A 192 39.57 8.40 30.91
CA THR A 192 40.98 8.22 30.48
C THR A 192 41.10 8.29 28.97
N GLU A 193 41.96 9.19 28.50
CA GLU A 193 42.32 9.37 27.10
C GLU A 193 43.67 8.69 26.84
N HIS A 194 43.78 7.90 25.78
CA HIS A 194 45.02 7.25 25.36
C HIS A 194 45.25 7.51 23.87
N TYR A 195 46.49 7.73 23.46
CA TYR A 195 46.85 7.88 22.06
C TYR A 195 47.05 6.50 21.43
N ASP A 196 46.32 6.21 20.37
CA ASP A 196 46.48 4.98 19.60
C ASP A 196 47.44 5.25 18.43
N GLU A 197 48.66 4.70 18.53
CA GLU A 197 49.72 4.88 17.54
C GLU A 197 49.41 4.19 16.21
N GLU A 198 48.63 3.10 16.21
CA GLU A 198 48.26 2.37 14.98
C GLU A 198 47.19 3.14 14.19
N ALA A 199 46.25 3.78 14.89
CA ALA A 199 45.16 4.54 14.29
C ALA A 199 45.46 6.06 14.18
N ASN A 200 46.64 6.52 14.63
CA ASN A 200 47.05 7.92 14.68
C ASN A 200 45.97 8.86 15.27
N SER A 201 45.24 8.38 16.29
CA SER A 201 44.07 9.06 16.86
C SER A 201 44.00 8.90 18.38
N TRP A 202 43.34 9.83 19.07
CA TRP A 202 43.09 9.73 20.50
C TRP A 202 41.83 8.92 20.77
N VAL A 203 41.89 8.02 21.75
CA VAL A 203 40.78 7.16 22.14
C VAL A 203 40.39 7.45 23.58
N LYS A 204 39.09 7.61 23.82
CA LYS A 204 38.52 7.66 25.16
C LYS A 204 37.51 6.53 25.35
N GLN A 205 37.59 5.87 26.50
CA GLN A 205 36.76 4.71 26.82
C GLN A 205 35.86 4.98 28.03
N CYS A 206 34.61 4.53 27.93
CA CYS A 206 33.66 4.48 29.03
C CYS A 206 33.69 3.09 29.69
N SER A 207 33.36 3.00 30.98
CA SER A 207 33.31 1.73 31.74
C SER A 207 32.34 0.70 31.15
N CYS A 208 31.37 1.14 30.34
CA CYS A 208 30.45 0.25 29.61
C CYS A 208 31.06 -0.39 28.35
N GLY A 209 32.33 -0.10 28.05
CA GLY A 209 33.04 -0.63 26.88
C GLY A 209 32.93 0.22 25.60
N MET A 210 32.19 1.33 25.62
CA MET A 210 32.13 2.26 24.48
C MET A 210 33.48 2.98 24.30
N ARG A 211 34.03 2.93 23.09
CA ARG A 211 35.27 3.62 22.69
C ARG A 211 34.97 4.67 21.63
N VAL A 212 35.50 5.87 21.81
CA VAL A 212 35.34 6.99 20.88
C VAL A 212 36.73 7.44 20.44
N HIS A 213 36.96 7.39 19.13
CA HIS A 213 38.16 7.94 18.48
C HIS A 213 37.94 9.41 18.16
N PHE A 214 38.94 10.26 18.41
CA PHE A 214 38.90 11.68 18.10
C PHE A 214 40.30 12.24 17.83
N GLU A 215 40.36 13.35 17.10
CA GLU A 215 41.60 14.05 16.78
C GLU A 215 41.69 15.33 17.62
N LYS A 216 42.86 15.61 18.19
CA LYS A 216 43.15 16.88 18.87
C LYS A 216 43.87 17.78 17.88
N TRP A 217 43.29 18.94 17.61
CA TRP A 217 43.82 19.97 16.72
C TRP A 217 44.73 20.93 17.49
#